data_AF-A0A318HRD9-F1
#
_entry.id   AF-A0A318HRD9-F1
#
_cell.length_a   1.000
_cell.length_b   1.000
_cell.length_c   1.000
_cell.angle_alpha   90.00
_cell.angle_beta   90.00
_cell.angle_gamma   90.00
#
_symmetry.space_group_name_H-M   'P 1'
#
loop_
_entity.id
_entity.type
_entity.pdbx_description
1 polymer ?
#
loop_
_entity_poly.entity_id
_entity_poly.type
_entity_poly.pdbx_seq_one_letter_code
_entity_poly.pdbx_strand_id
1 'polypeptide(L)'
;MILAPGRFFSPGSGTETLLLQTIGIRDLVLGSGGLAAWARNDDKEFQRWAAVGLTSDAADLVLGLRSKPLVGTKSALIATFAPVPFIGAAILGFVRSRRTR
;
A
#
# COMPACT_ATOMS: atom_id res chain seq x y z
N MET A 1 -8.03 -13.91 1.36
CA MET A 1 -6.89 -14.53 2.07
C MET A 1 -6.34 -13.50 3.03
N ILE A 2 -6.68 -13.61 4.32
CA ILE A 2 -6.07 -12.83 5.39
C ILE A 2 -4.72 -13.51 5.64
N LEU A 3 -3.67 -13.02 4.99
CA LEU A 3 -2.31 -13.48 5.24
C LEU A 3 -1.96 -13.13 6.69
N ALA A 4 -1.80 -14.15 7.53
CA ALA A 4 -1.31 -14.00 8.89
C ALA A 4 0.04 -13.26 8.85
N PRO A 5 0.14 -12.04 9.40
CA PRO A 5 1.37 -11.22 9.32
C PRO A 5 2.58 -11.94 9.93
N GLY A 6 2.32 -12.81 10.91
CA GLY A 6 3.32 -13.53 11.70
C GLY A 6 4.26 -14.45 10.93
N ARG A 7 3.96 -14.79 9.66
CA ARG A 7 4.85 -15.65 8.85
C ARG A 7 5.94 -14.90 8.08
N PHE A 8 5.78 -13.60 7.88
CA PHE A 8 6.78 -12.75 7.20
C PHE A 8 7.37 -11.69 8.14
N PHE A 9 6.61 -11.29 9.16
CA PHE A 9 6.98 -10.29 10.14
C PHE A 9 6.54 -10.74 11.53
N SER A 10 7.49 -10.87 12.44
CA SER A 10 7.18 -11.05 13.87
C SER A 10 7.26 -9.67 14.52
N PRO A 11 6.14 -8.92 14.63
CA PRO A 11 6.15 -7.63 15.31
C PRO A 11 6.63 -7.83 16.75
N GLY A 12 7.68 -7.11 17.13
CA GLY A 12 8.30 -7.17 18.45
C GLY A 12 7.47 -6.50 19.54
N SER A 13 6.39 -5.81 19.18
CA SER A 13 5.47 -5.15 20.12
C SER A 13 4.00 -5.12 19.65
N GLY A 14 3.07 -4.93 20.59
CA GLY A 14 1.65 -4.72 20.29
C GLY A 14 1.40 -3.49 19.41
N THR A 15 2.23 -2.45 19.53
CA THR A 15 2.17 -1.25 18.68
C THR A 15 2.49 -1.57 17.22
N GLU A 16 3.51 -2.40 16.95
CA GLU A 16 3.83 -2.83 15.58
C GLU A 16 2.71 -3.69 14.98
N THR A 17 2.05 -4.51 15.81
CA THR A 17 0.89 -5.31 15.36
C THR A 17 -0.28 -4.42 14.94
N LEU A 18 -0.61 -3.41 15.75
CA LEU A 18 -1.68 -2.45 15.45
C LEU A 18 -1.35 -1.62 14.20
N LEU A 19 -0.09 -1.22 14.03
CA LEU A 19 0.37 -0.50 12.85
C LEU A 19 0.15 -1.34 11.58
N LEU A 20 0.60 -2.60 11.59
CA LEU A 20 0.42 -3.51 10.45
C LEU A 20 -1.05 -3.78 10.14
N GLN A 21 -1.90 -3.92 11.16
CA GLN A 21 -3.35 -4.05 10.96
C GLN A 21 -3.95 -2.79 10.33
N THR A 22 -3.54 -1.61 10.78
CA THR A 22 -4.06 -0.34 10.25
C THR A 22 -3.68 -0.16 8.78
N ILE A 23 -2.43 -0.46 8.42
CA ILE A 23 -1.94 -0.48 7.04
C ILE A 23 -2.73 -1.49 6.21
N GLY A 24 -2.88 -2.73 6.70
CA GLY A 24 -3.62 -3.77 5.99
C GLY A 24 -5.10 -3.44 5.75
N ILE A 25 -5.78 -2.83 6.74
CA ILE A 25 -7.17 -2.37 6.59
C ILE A 25 -7.26 -1.26 5.53
N ARG A 26 -6.35 -0.29 5.59
CA ARG A 26 -6.30 0.81 4.61
C ARG A 26 -6.14 0.27 3.19
N ASP A 27 -5.19 -0.63 2.96
CA ASP A 27 -4.93 -1.18 1.63
C ASP A 27 -6.11 -2.00 1.11
N LEU A 28 -6.83 -2.70 2.00
CA LEU A 28 -8.07 -3.41 1.67
C LEU A 28 -9.18 -2.44 1.24
N VAL A 29 -9.35 -1.32 1.95
CA VAL A 29 -10.35 -0.30 1.61
C VAL A 29 -10.02 0.36 0.27
N LEU A 30 -8.77 0.79 0.08
CA LEU A 30 -8.32 1.42 -1.17
C LEU A 30 -8.44 0.46 -2.36
N GLY A 31 -8.03 -0.80 -2.19
CA GLY A 31 -8.14 -1.83 -3.22
C GLY A 31 -9.58 -2.21 -3.56
N SER A 32 -10.45 -2.36 -2.56
CA SER A 32 -11.86 -2.67 -2.78
C SER A 32 -12.62 -1.52 -3.45
N GLY A 33 -12.31 -0.26 -3.11
CA GLY A 33 -12.84 0.92 -3.81
C GLY A 33 -12.43 0.94 -5.29
N GLY A 34 -11.18 0.65 -5.59
CA GLY A 34 -10.70 0.50 -6.97
C GLY A 34 -11.40 -0.63 -7.74
N LEU A 35 -11.56 -1.80 -7.11
CA LEU A 35 -12.28 -2.93 -7.71
C LEU A 35 -13.76 -2.62 -7.95
N ALA A 36 -14.42 -1.92 -7.03
CA ALA A 36 -15.81 -1.51 -7.18
C ALA A 36 -16.00 -0.51 -8.34
N ALA A 37 -15.09 0.46 -8.46
CA ALA A 37 -15.10 1.41 -9.57
C ALA A 37 -14.86 0.71 -10.93
N TRP A 38 -13.91 -0.24 -10.96
CA TRP A 38 -13.66 -1.07 -12.14
C TRP A 38 -14.88 -1.91 -12.54
N ALA A 39 -15.53 -2.55 -11.58
CA ALA A 39 -16.75 -3.34 -11.82
C ALA A 39 -17.92 -2.50 -12.39
N ARG A 40 -17.93 -1.19 -12.11
CA ARG A 40 -18.92 -0.23 -12.62
C ARG A 40 -18.53 0.43 -13.95
N ASN A 41 -17.35 0.11 -14.49
CA ASN A 41 -16.73 0.82 -15.63
C ASN A 41 -16.63 2.35 -15.40
N ASP A 42 -16.48 2.80 -14.14
CA ASP A 42 -16.23 4.20 -13.84
C ASP A 42 -14.71 4.46 -13.79
N ASP A 43 -14.15 4.76 -14.96
CA ASP A 43 -12.73 5.10 -15.11
C ASP A 43 -12.28 6.26 -14.22
N LYS A 44 -13.14 7.27 -14.00
CA LYS A 44 -12.77 8.46 -13.22
C LYS A 44 -12.67 8.10 -11.75
N GLU A 45 -13.64 7.33 -11.25
CA GLU A 45 -13.61 6.82 -9.88
C GLU A 45 -12.43 5.85 -9.68
N PHE A 46 -12.16 4.97 -10.66
CA PHE A 46 -11.00 4.07 -10.62
C PHE A 46 -9.68 4.85 -10.55
N GLN A 47 -9.51 5.89 -11.38
CA GLN A 47 -8.33 6.75 -11.34
C GLN A 47 -8.17 7.47 -10.00
N ARG A 48 -9.27 7.87 -9.35
CA ARG A 48 -9.22 8.47 -8.01
C ARG A 48 -8.75 7.47 -6.96
N TRP A 49 -9.30 6.26 -6.94
CA TRP A 49 -8.85 5.20 -6.01
C TRP A 49 -7.38 4.83 -6.24
N ALA A 50 -6.97 4.71 -7.50
CA ALA A 50 -5.57 4.45 -7.85
C ALA A 50 -4.63 5.58 -7.40
N ALA A 51 -5.04 6.85 -7.59
CA ALA A 51 -4.23 8.00 -7.15
C ALA A 51 -4.11 8.09 -5.63
N VAL A 52 -5.20 7.82 -4.89
CA VAL A 52 -5.17 7.79 -3.41
C VAL A 52 -4.29 6.63 -2.92
N GLY A 53 -4.42 5.44 -3.51
CA GLY A 53 -3.54 4.29 -3.25
C GLY A 53 -2.06 4.64 -3.43
N LEU A 54 -1.70 5.16 -4.62
CA LEU A 54 -0.33 5.56 -4.92
C LEU A 54 0.21 6.62 -3.96
N THR A 55 -0.61 7.60 -3.58
CA THR A 55 -0.22 8.65 -2.63
C THR A 55 0.05 8.06 -1.25
N SER A 56 -0.78 7.11 -0.82
CA SER A 56 -0.61 6.41 0.45
C SER A 56 0.68 5.59 0.48
N ASP A 57 0.94 4.79 -0.56
CA ASP A 57 2.15 3.97 -0.63
C ASP A 57 3.43 4.81 -0.72
N ALA A 58 3.37 5.95 -1.43
CA ALA A 58 4.48 6.90 -1.51
C ALA A 58 4.74 7.56 -0.15
N ALA A 59 3.70 7.90 0.61
CA ALA A 59 3.85 8.42 1.96
C ALA A 59 4.54 7.39 2.88
N ASP A 60 4.15 6.12 2.80
CA ASP A 60 4.78 5.02 3.56
C ASP A 60 6.24 4.84 3.17
N LEU A 61 6.58 4.90 1.89
CA LEU A 61 7.95 4.85 1.39
C LEU A 61 8.80 5.98 1.98
N VAL A 62 8.31 7.22 1.93
CA VAL A 62 9.00 8.40 2.48
C VAL A 62 9.18 8.26 3.99
N LEU A 63 8.16 7.78 4.70
CA LEU A 63 8.22 7.56 6.14
C LEU A 63 9.24 6.45 6.47
N GLY A 64 9.23 5.36 5.71
CA GLY A 64 10.19 4.25 5.82
C GLY A 64 11.64 4.73 5.66
N LEU A 65 11.92 5.58 4.66
CA LEU A 65 13.25 6.16 4.43
C LEU A 65 13.71 7.04 5.60
N ARG A 66 12.79 7.74 6.27
CA ARG A 66 13.07 8.61 7.42
C ARG A 66 13.06 7.87 8.75
N SER A 67 12.59 6.62 8.79
CA SER A 67 12.40 5.85 10.03
C SER A 67 13.67 5.21 10.59
N LYS A 68 14.79 5.22 9.85
CA LYS A 68 16.08 4.63 10.24
C LYS A 68 16.56 4.99 11.67
N PRO A 69 16.43 6.24 12.16
CA PRO A 69 16.81 6.60 13.53
C PRO A 69 15.85 6.04 14.61
N LEU A 70 14.62 5.69 14.23
CA LEU A 70 13.55 5.32 15.16
C LEU A 70 13.43 3.79 15.34
N VAL A 71 13.57 3.02 14.26
CA VAL A 71 13.32 1.58 14.25
C VAL A 71 14.54 0.74 13.87
N GLY A 72 15.69 1.40 13.65
CA GLY A 72 16.92 0.76 13.19
C GLY A 72 16.90 0.39 11.71
N THR A 73 18.05 -0.01 11.18
CA THR A 73 18.25 -0.21 9.73
C THR A 73 17.38 -1.32 9.13
N LYS A 74 17.19 -2.44 9.85
CA LYS A 74 16.45 -3.60 9.32
C LYS A 74 14.97 -3.27 9.13
N SER A 75 14.31 -2.74 10.17
CA SER A 75 12.89 -2.37 10.12
C SER A 75 12.63 -1.19 9.18
N ALA A 76 13.56 -0.24 9.07
CA ALA A 76 13.46 0.86 8.12
C ALA A 76 13.54 0.39 6.65
N LEU A 77 14.40 -0.59 6.33
CA LEU A 77 14.45 -1.19 5.00
C LEU A 77 13.14 -1.88 4.64
N ILE A 78 12.57 -2.62 5.58
CA ILE A 78 11.27 -3.27 5.41
C ILE A 78 10.18 -2.24 5.13
N ALA A 79 10.07 -1.20 5.95
CA ALA A 79 9.08 -0.13 5.76
C ALA A 79 9.26 0.61 4.42
N THR A 80 10.51 0.75 3.97
CA THR A 80 10.85 1.35 2.67
C THR A 80 10.44 0.45 1.50
N PHE A 81 10.74 -0.85 1.56
CA PHE A 81 10.55 -1.73 0.41
C PHE A 81 9.17 -2.39 0.34
N ALA A 82 8.46 -2.52 1.47
CA ALA A 82 7.11 -3.09 1.51
C ALA A 82 6.11 -2.42 0.53
N PRO A 83 6.06 -1.07 0.40
CA PRO A 83 5.11 -0.43 -0.53
C PRO A 83 5.53 -0.50 -2.01
N VAL A 84 6.78 -0.86 -2.35
CA VAL A 84 7.30 -0.78 -3.73
C VAL A 84 6.50 -1.61 -4.75
N PRO A 85 6.09 -2.86 -4.47
CA PRO A 85 5.26 -3.63 -5.41
C PRO A 85 3.90 -2.97 -5.67
N PHE A 86 3.30 -2.33 -4.66
CA PHE A 86 2.00 -1.67 -4.75
C PHE A 86 2.08 -0.39 -5.58
N ILE A 87 3.14 0.41 -5.37
CA ILE A 87 3.48 1.56 -6.24
C ILE A 87 3.62 1.11 -7.70
N GLY A 88 4.38 0.02 -7.92
CA GLY A 88 4.56 -0.55 -9.26
C GLY A 88 3.24 -0.97 -9.90
N ALA A 89 2.39 -1.67 -9.17
CA ALA A 89 1.07 -2.09 -9.63
C ALA A 89 0.14 -0.91 -9.94
N ALA A 90 0.14 0.13 -9.10
CA ALA A 90 -0.65 1.34 -9.29
C ALA A 90 -0.20 2.12 -10.55
N ILE A 91 1.12 2.30 -10.74
CA ILE A 91 1.68 2.94 -11.93
C ILE A 91 1.31 2.14 -13.18
N LEU A 92 1.47 0.81 -13.15
CA LEU A 92 1.17 -0.04 -14.30
C LEU A 92 -0.33 -0.01 -14.66
N GLY A 93 -1.20 -0.02 -13.66
CA GLY A 93 -2.65 0.14 -13.83
C GLY A 93 -3.01 1.50 -14.44
N PHE A 94 -2.37 2.57 -13.98
CA PHE A 94 -2.59 3.92 -14.48
C PHE A 94 -2.13 4.08 -15.95
N VAL A 95 -0.96 3.54 -16.30
CA VAL A 95 -0.44 3.53 -17.67
C VAL A 95 -1.36 2.74 -18.61
N ARG A 96 -1.89 1.60 -18.16
CA ARG A 96 -2.81 0.78 -18.96
C ARG A 96 -4.16 1.46 -19.17
N SER A 97 -4.74 2.05 -18.12
CA SER A 97 -6.01 2.81 -18.20
C SER A 97 -5.95 3.96 -19.22
N ARG A 98 -4.80 4.61 -19.39
CA ARG A 98 -4.60 5.66 -20.39
C ARG A 98 -4.44 5.16 -21.83
N ARG A 99 -4.13 3.88 -22.04
CA ARG A 99 -3.90 3.27 -23.36
C ARG A 99 -5.14 2.64 -23.98
N THR A 100 -6.16 2.36 -23.15
CA THR A 100 -7.43 1.76 -23.55
C THR A 100 -8.55 2.78 -23.79
N ARG A 101 -8.27 4.08 -23.63
CA ARG A 101 -9.10 5.20 -24.12
C ARG A 101 -8.56 5.70 -25.45
#